data_AF-A0A9D2BR81-F1
#
_entry.id   AF-A0A9D2BR81-F1
#
_cell.length_a   1.000
_cell.length_b   1.000
_cell.length_c   1.000
_cell.angle_alpha   90.00
_cell.angle_beta   90.00
_cell.angle_gamma   90.00
#
_symmetry.space_group_name_H-M   'P 1'
#
loop_
_entity.id
_entity.type
_entity.pdbx_description
1 polymer ?
#
loop_
_entity_poly.entity_id
_entity_poly.type
_entity_poly.pdbx_seq_one_letter_code
_entity_poly.pdbx_strand_id
1 'polypeptide(L)'
;MRKINLLYIRFHDALRSNELEMFRGAVLSKLSGDSTLFHNHVGENFRYSYPLIQYKRLFGKAAIVCLEEGTEAIGKLFAAGDFTFRIGERVVRMGIESLYPRQALVRVWDAAFTYQLYRWLPFNEENFQAYQRMEGLAERYDFLERKLTGNILSFAKGVGIHFDERITCKILEAEEPYWILYKGVRMKTFNVRFKTNVSLPEHIGLGKGASLGHGIIHSVKKSLDNDG
;
A
#
# COMPACT_ATOMS: atom_id res chain seq x y z
N MET A 1 -16.77 8.84 -16.26
CA MET A 1 -15.41 8.55 -15.73
C MET A 1 -15.51 8.31 -14.24
N ARG A 2 -15.06 7.15 -13.74
CA ARG A 2 -15.20 6.76 -12.32
C ARG A 2 -14.07 7.36 -11.49
N LYS A 3 -14.42 8.05 -10.39
CA LYS A 3 -13.48 8.38 -9.32
C LYS A 3 -13.61 7.33 -8.23
N ILE A 4 -12.53 7.07 -7.51
CA ILE A 4 -12.55 6.21 -6.34
C ILE A 4 -12.62 7.03 -5.06
N ASN A 5 -13.32 6.50 -4.06
CA ASN A 5 -13.44 7.08 -2.72
C ASN A 5 -12.28 6.57 -1.85
N LEU A 6 -11.67 7.49 -1.13
CA LEU A 6 -10.56 7.24 -0.21
C LEU A 6 -10.86 7.92 1.12
N LEU A 7 -10.42 7.29 2.20
CA LEU A 7 -10.39 7.92 3.52
C LEU A 7 -9.03 7.65 4.17
N TYR A 8 -8.33 8.73 4.50
CA TYR A 8 -7.08 8.69 5.23
C TYR A 8 -7.33 9.03 6.69
N ILE A 9 -6.93 8.12 7.58
CA ILE A 9 -7.03 8.29 9.03
C ILE A 9 -5.62 8.31 9.57
N ARG A 10 -5.24 9.35 10.31
CA ARG A 10 -3.97 9.40 11.04
C ARG A 10 -4.26 9.60 12.52
N PHE A 11 -3.53 8.88 13.36
CA PHE A 11 -3.59 9.02 14.81
C PHE A 11 -2.45 9.91 15.31
N HIS A 12 -2.65 10.61 16.42
CA HIS A 12 -1.60 11.44 17.03
C HIS A 12 -0.40 10.61 17.47
N ASP A 13 -0.66 9.38 17.89
CA ASP A 13 0.28 8.52 18.58
C ASP A 13 1.36 7.93 17.66
N ALA A 14 2.59 7.97 18.17
CA ALA A 14 3.71 7.32 17.53
C ALA A 14 3.50 5.80 17.49
N LEU A 15 3.86 5.22 16.35
CA LEU A 15 3.90 3.79 16.13
C LEU A 15 5.34 3.40 15.81
N ARG A 16 5.93 2.46 16.54
CA ARG A 16 7.28 1.96 16.26
C ARG A 16 7.29 1.15 14.96
N SER A 17 8.45 1.04 14.32
CA SER A 17 8.59 0.38 13.00
C SER A 17 8.16 -1.10 13.00
N ASN A 18 8.27 -1.77 14.16
CA ASN A 18 7.88 -3.16 14.38
C ASN A 18 6.47 -3.35 14.96
N GLU A 19 5.73 -2.27 15.22
CA GLU A 19 4.42 -2.34 15.87
C GLU A 19 3.24 -2.40 14.90
N LEU A 20 3.49 -2.29 13.59
CA LEU A 20 2.42 -2.15 12.60
C LEU A 20 1.49 -3.37 12.52
N GLU A 21 2.05 -4.58 12.61
CA GLU A 21 1.25 -5.81 12.63
C GLU A 21 0.41 -5.91 13.91
N MET A 22 0.98 -5.51 15.05
CA MET A 22 0.28 -5.48 16.34
C MET A 22 -0.83 -4.43 16.35
N PHE A 23 -0.60 -3.25 15.75
CA PHE A 23 -1.62 -2.23 15.58
C PHE A 23 -2.79 -2.75 14.75
N ARG A 24 -2.52 -3.39 13.61
CA ARG A 24 -3.56 -4.06 12.81
C ARG A 24 -4.35 -5.07 13.66
N GLY A 25 -3.65 -5.92 14.41
CA GLY A 25 -4.29 -6.91 15.30
C GLY A 25 -5.17 -6.25 16.37
N ALA A 26 -4.71 -5.15 16.95
CA ALA A 26 -5.45 -4.40 17.96
C ALA A 26 -6.72 -3.75 17.37
N VAL A 27 -6.64 -3.16 16.17
CA VAL A 27 -7.83 -2.65 15.47
C VAL A 27 -8.83 -3.77 15.21
N LEU A 28 -8.35 -4.91 14.70
CA LEU A 28 -9.21 -6.07 14.45
C LEU A 28 -9.90 -6.58 15.71
N SER A 29 -9.23 -6.58 16.86
CA SER A 29 -9.83 -7.01 18.13
C SER A 29 -10.97 -6.12 18.64
N LYS A 30 -11.10 -4.88 18.12
CA LYS A 30 -12.21 -3.98 18.44
C LYS A 30 -13.45 -4.22 17.57
N LEU A 31 -13.33 -4.99 16.51
CA LEU A 31 -14.41 -5.26 15.57
C LEU A 31 -15.10 -6.57 15.95
N SER A 32 -16.38 -6.50 16.28
CA SER A 32 -17.24 -7.67 16.49
C SER A 32 -17.85 -8.13 15.15
N GLY A 33 -17.85 -9.44 14.91
CA GLY A 33 -18.50 -10.07 13.75
C GLY A 33 -17.67 -10.09 12.46
N ASP A 34 -18.35 -10.33 11.33
CA ASP A 34 -17.69 -10.50 10.04
C ASP A 34 -17.03 -9.20 9.56
N SER A 35 -15.71 -9.27 9.42
CA SER A 35 -14.81 -8.15 9.14
C SER A 35 -13.90 -8.45 7.95
N THR A 36 -14.37 -9.24 6.98
CA THR A 36 -13.61 -9.68 5.79
C THR A 36 -12.78 -8.59 5.11
N LEU A 37 -13.23 -7.33 5.05
CA LEU A 37 -12.45 -6.21 4.49
C LEU A 37 -11.27 -5.76 5.37
N PHE A 38 -11.34 -5.94 6.68
CA PHE A 38 -10.27 -5.58 7.61
C PHE A 38 -9.19 -6.66 7.71
N HIS A 39 -9.58 -7.92 7.58
CA HIS A 39 -8.65 -9.05 7.67
C HIS A 39 -8.24 -9.63 6.31
N ASN A 40 -8.99 -9.36 5.23
CA ASN A 40 -8.73 -9.82 3.85
C ASN A 40 -8.59 -11.35 3.71
N HIS A 41 -9.27 -12.10 4.58
CA HIS A 41 -9.39 -13.57 4.56
C HIS A 41 -10.86 -13.98 4.38
N VAL A 42 -11.09 -15.15 3.80
CA VAL A 42 -12.38 -15.86 3.86
C VAL A 42 -12.06 -17.29 4.33
N GLY A 43 -12.38 -17.61 5.59
CA GLY A 43 -11.96 -18.87 6.21
C GLY A 43 -10.43 -19.00 6.28
N GLU A 44 -9.87 -20.17 5.95
CA GLU A 44 -8.43 -20.41 5.89
C GLU A 44 -7.77 -19.94 4.58
N ASN A 45 -8.55 -19.55 3.56
CA ASN A 45 -8.05 -19.18 2.26
C ASN A 45 -7.85 -17.66 2.12
N PHE A 46 -6.74 -17.27 1.49
CA PHE A 46 -6.49 -15.87 1.14
C PHE A 46 -7.47 -15.41 0.06
N ARG A 47 -8.15 -14.29 0.30
CA ARG A 47 -8.82 -13.58 -0.78
C ARG A 47 -7.70 -13.01 -1.66
N TYR A 48 -7.59 -13.45 -2.91
CA TYR A 48 -6.67 -12.88 -3.92
C TYR A 48 -7.13 -11.48 -4.38
N SER A 49 -7.66 -10.67 -3.47
CA SER A 49 -8.16 -9.33 -3.71
C SER A 49 -7.22 -8.31 -3.06
N TYR A 50 -7.02 -7.20 -3.77
CA TYR A 50 -6.29 -6.05 -3.24
C TYR A 50 -6.93 -5.56 -1.92
N PRO A 51 -6.13 -5.22 -0.88
CA PRO A 51 -6.67 -4.79 0.40
C PRO A 51 -7.25 -3.37 0.32
N LEU A 52 -8.53 -3.25 0.64
CA LEU A 52 -9.27 -1.99 0.69
C LEU A 52 -9.15 -1.25 2.03
N ILE A 53 -8.60 -1.91 3.06
CA ILE A 53 -8.18 -1.29 4.32
C ILE A 53 -6.71 -1.62 4.53
N GLN A 54 -5.88 -0.59 4.65
CA GLN A 54 -4.44 -0.72 4.72
C GLN A 54 -3.89 0.00 5.95
N TYR A 55 -3.09 -0.71 6.73
CA TYR A 55 -2.45 -0.18 7.93
C TYR A 55 -1.06 0.31 7.56
N LYS A 56 -0.74 1.54 7.94
CA LYS A 56 0.52 2.20 7.60
C LYS A 56 1.15 2.85 8.83
N ARG A 57 2.46 3.07 8.73
CA ARG A 57 3.19 4.00 9.59
C ARG A 57 3.59 5.20 8.75
N LEU A 58 2.87 6.31 8.86
CA LEU A 58 3.12 7.53 8.09
C LEU A 58 3.68 8.60 9.02
N PHE A 59 4.85 9.16 8.68
CA PHE A 59 5.52 10.19 9.48
C PHE A 59 5.71 9.79 10.96
N GLY A 60 6.00 8.53 11.20
CA GLY A 60 6.19 7.98 12.55
C GLY A 60 4.92 7.63 13.31
N LYS A 61 3.74 7.90 12.75
CA LYS A 61 2.44 7.73 13.40
C LYS A 61 1.63 6.59 12.78
N ALA A 62 0.70 6.04 13.56
CA ALA A 62 -0.25 5.06 13.06
C ALA A 62 -1.20 5.73 12.04
N ALA A 63 -1.47 5.04 10.95
CA ALA A 63 -2.42 5.49 9.95
C ALA A 63 -3.18 4.32 9.32
N ILE A 64 -4.40 4.60 8.87
CA ILE A 64 -5.24 3.67 8.11
C ILE A 64 -5.63 4.36 6.80
N VAL A 65 -5.43 3.68 5.68
CA VAL A 65 -5.88 4.11 4.35
C VAL A 65 -6.99 3.17 3.91
N CYS A 66 -8.18 3.74 3.71
CA CYS A 66 -9.36 3.05 3.25
C CYS A 66 -9.67 3.42 1.79
N LEU A 67 -10.09 2.44 1.00
CA LEU A 67 -10.43 2.58 -0.41
C LEU A 67 -11.81 1.97 -0.68
N GLU A 68 -12.63 2.59 -1.52
CA GLU A 68 -13.95 2.09 -1.94
C GLU A 68 -14.78 1.55 -0.75
N GLU A 69 -15.20 0.28 -0.78
CA GLU A 69 -15.99 -0.34 0.29
C GLU A 69 -15.30 -0.26 1.67
N GLY A 70 -13.97 -0.16 1.69
CA GLY A 70 -13.20 0.06 2.92
C GLY A 70 -13.50 1.39 3.60
N THR A 71 -13.94 2.42 2.87
CA THR A 71 -14.32 3.72 3.46
C THR A 71 -15.63 3.66 4.23
N GLU A 72 -16.53 2.74 3.87
CA GLU A 72 -17.76 2.49 4.61
C GLU A 72 -17.50 1.54 5.79
N ALA A 73 -16.74 0.46 5.53
CA ALA A 73 -16.49 -0.58 6.52
C ALA A 73 -15.77 -0.04 7.77
N ILE A 74 -14.87 0.93 7.61
CA ILE A 74 -14.16 1.58 8.73
C ILE A 74 -15.11 2.28 9.71
N GLY A 75 -16.34 2.60 9.30
CA GLY A 75 -17.40 3.10 10.18
C GLY A 75 -17.67 2.21 11.39
N LYS A 76 -17.48 0.88 11.26
CA LYS A 76 -17.59 -0.07 12.39
C LYS A 76 -16.61 0.25 13.52
N LEU A 77 -15.38 0.68 13.19
CA LEU A 77 -14.38 1.05 14.18
C LEU A 77 -14.81 2.31 14.95
N PHE A 78 -15.34 3.31 14.25
CA PHE A 78 -15.85 4.53 14.89
C PHE A 78 -17.09 4.25 15.74
N ALA A 79 -17.99 3.38 15.28
CA ALA A 79 -19.18 2.99 16.03
C ALA A 79 -18.83 2.24 17.33
N ALA A 80 -17.74 1.47 17.35
CA ALA A 80 -17.25 0.83 18.58
C ALA A 80 -16.81 1.85 19.64
N GLY A 81 -16.43 3.07 19.24
CA GLY A 81 -16.15 4.20 20.13
C GLY A 81 -14.91 4.06 21.03
N ASP A 82 -14.24 2.92 21.02
CA ASP A 82 -13.07 2.64 21.84
C ASP A 82 -11.78 2.53 21.02
N PHE A 83 -11.02 3.62 21.02
CA PHE A 83 -9.70 3.73 20.40
C PHE A 83 -8.55 3.38 21.36
N THR A 84 -8.83 2.62 22.42
CA THR A 84 -7.82 2.09 23.33
C THR A 84 -7.28 0.78 22.81
N PHE A 85 -6.09 0.81 22.22
CA PHE A 85 -5.46 -0.34 21.58
C PHE A 85 -4.36 -0.95 22.45
N ARG A 86 -4.34 -2.28 22.55
CA ARG A 86 -3.22 -3.02 23.12
C ARG A 86 -2.23 -3.39 22.01
N ILE A 87 -1.08 -2.73 21.98
CA ILE A 87 -0.02 -2.91 20.99
C ILE A 87 1.16 -3.58 21.68
N GLY A 88 1.28 -4.89 21.51
CA GLY A 88 2.22 -5.69 22.30
C GLY A 88 1.86 -5.63 23.77
N GLU A 89 2.79 -5.13 24.59
CA GLU A 89 2.62 -4.97 26.04
C GLU A 89 2.00 -3.63 26.44
N ARG A 90 1.99 -2.63 25.55
CA ARG A 90 1.48 -1.29 25.88
C ARG A 90 0.01 -1.14 25.52
N VAL A 91 -0.74 -0.46 26.39
CA VAL A 91 -2.11 -0.02 26.13
C VAL A 91 -2.09 1.48 25.84
N VAL A 92 -2.70 1.90 24.74
CA VAL A 92 -2.58 3.27 24.21
C VAL A 92 -3.95 3.73 23.76
N ARG A 93 -4.43 4.85 24.30
CA ARG A 93 -5.62 5.52 23.78
C ARG A 93 -5.22 6.38 22.59
N MET A 94 -5.50 5.91 21.38
CA MET A 94 -5.09 6.59 20.16
C MET A 94 -6.09 7.69 19.77
N GLY A 95 -5.64 8.95 19.87
CA GLY A 95 -6.43 10.09 19.41
C GLY A 95 -6.36 10.21 17.89
N ILE A 96 -7.49 10.48 17.24
CA ILE A 96 -7.49 10.76 15.79
C ILE A 96 -6.96 12.17 15.56
N GLU A 97 -5.83 12.25 14.85
CA GLU A 97 -5.23 13.52 14.44
C GLU A 97 -5.92 14.09 13.20
N SER A 98 -6.23 13.24 12.23
CA SER A 98 -6.91 13.68 11.02
C SER A 98 -7.77 12.60 10.38
N LEU A 99 -8.88 13.05 9.81
CA LEU A 99 -9.75 12.32 8.90
C LEU A 99 -9.83 13.11 7.61
N TYR A 100 -9.29 12.53 6.54
CA TYR A 100 -9.22 13.21 5.25
C TYR A 100 -9.91 12.35 4.17
N PRO A 101 -11.21 12.57 3.91
CA PRO A 101 -11.90 11.97 2.79
C PRO A 101 -11.40 12.60 1.48
N ARG A 102 -11.21 11.77 0.45
CA ARG A 102 -10.75 12.22 -0.86
C ARG A 102 -11.38 11.40 -1.97
N GLN A 103 -11.68 12.05 -3.09
CA GLN A 103 -11.92 11.36 -4.35
C GLN A 103 -10.68 11.45 -5.24
N ALA A 104 -10.28 10.34 -5.85
CA ALA A 104 -9.17 10.31 -6.79
C ALA A 104 -9.64 9.78 -8.15
N LEU A 105 -9.21 10.46 -9.22
CA LEU A 105 -9.35 9.93 -10.57
C LEU A 105 -8.17 8.98 -10.83
N VAL A 106 -8.46 7.70 -11.03
CA VAL A 106 -7.47 6.67 -11.38
C VAL A 106 -7.75 6.26 -12.82
N ARG A 107 -6.85 6.63 -13.73
CA ARG A 107 -6.96 6.32 -15.16
C ARG A 107 -5.58 6.29 -15.80
N VAL A 108 -5.53 5.81 -17.04
CA VAL A 108 -4.41 6.04 -17.94
C VAL A 108 -4.52 7.46 -18.53
N TRP A 109 -3.37 8.13 -18.65
CA TRP A 109 -3.23 9.48 -19.19
C TRP A 109 -2.20 9.50 -20.34
N ASP A 110 -2.24 10.56 -21.15
CA ASP A 110 -1.18 10.83 -22.13
C ASP A 110 0.10 11.33 -21.45
N ALA A 111 -0.05 11.95 -20.28
CA ALA A 111 1.05 12.35 -19.41
C ALA A 111 1.48 11.21 -18.48
N ALA A 112 2.72 11.27 -18.01
CA ALA A 112 3.25 10.31 -17.06
C ALA A 112 3.71 11.00 -15.76
N PHE A 113 3.40 10.37 -14.63
CA PHE A 113 3.60 10.86 -13.27
C PHE A 113 4.76 10.13 -12.62
N THR A 114 5.50 10.80 -11.74
CA THR A 114 6.62 10.22 -11.01
C THR A 114 6.24 9.96 -9.55
N TYR A 115 6.61 8.78 -9.07
CA TYR A 115 6.34 8.33 -7.70
C TYR A 115 7.59 7.71 -7.07
N GLN A 116 7.66 7.80 -5.75
CA GLN A 116 8.50 6.94 -4.92
C GLN A 116 7.66 5.78 -4.40
N LEU A 117 8.25 4.60 -4.37
CA LEU A 117 7.65 3.37 -3.87
C LEU A 117 8.57 2.76 -2.82
N TYR A 118 8.10 2.71 -1.57
CA TYR A 118 8.90 2.25 -0.43
C TYR A 118 8.50 0.87 0.05
N ARG A 119 9.50 0.09 0.48
CA ARG A 119 9.34 -1.26 1.06
C ARG A 119 8.56 -2.20 0.15
N TRP A 120 8.81 -2.13 -1.16
CA TRP A 120 8.10 -2.90 -2.17
C TRP A 120 8.56 -4.35 -2.20
N LEU A 121 7.59 -5.27 -2.17
CA LEU A 121 7.78 -6.71 -2.28
C LEU A 121 7.21 -7.18 -3.63
N PRO A 122 8.02 -7.22 -4.70
CA PRO A 122 7.55 -7.51 -6.05
C PRO A 122 7.27 -9.00 -6.34
N PHE A 123 7.80 -9.90 -5.51
CA PHE A 123 7.94 -11.31 -5.88
C PHE A 123 7.05 -12.25 -5.07
N ASN A 124 6.54 -13.27 -5.76
CA ASN A 124 6.25 -14.58 -5.17
C ASN A 124 7.52 -15.46 -5.28
N GLU A 125 7.46 -16.69 -4.79
CA GLU A 125 8.62 -17.59 -4.78
C GLU A 125 9.20 -17.86 -6.18
N GLU A 126 8.35 -18.23 -7.14
CA GLU A 126 8.76 -18.47 -8.53
C GLU A 126 9.44 -17.25 -9.17
N ASN A 127 8.85 -16.06 -9.00
CA ASN A 127 9.40 -14.83 -9.56
C ASN A 127 10.70 -14.42 -8.89
N PHE A 128 10.88 -14.75 -7.61
CA PHE A 128 12.13 -14.52 -6.92
C PHE A 128 13.24 -15.41 -7.49
N GLN A 129 12.97 -16.70 -7.71
CA GLN A 129 13.91 -17.62 -8.37
C GLN A 129 14.25 -17.20 -9.80
N ALA A 130 13.27 -16.67 -10.55
CA ALA A 130 13.53 -16.10 -11.87
C ALA A 130 14.47 -14.88 -11.76
N TYR A 131 14.20 -13.94 -10.85
CA TYR A 131 15.03 -12.76 -10.64
C TYR A 131 16.48 -13.09 -10.26
N GLN A 132 16.68 -14.11 -9.42
CA GLN A 132 18.02 -14.53 -8.99
C GLN A 132 18.90 -15.06 -10.13
N ARG A 133 18.28 -15.66 -11.16
CA ARG A 133 18.98 -16.20 -12.32
C ARG A 133 19.35 -15.15 -13.37
N MET A 134 18.80 -13.93 -13.25
CA MET A 134 19.11 -12.83 -14.17
C MET A 134 20.45 -12.21 -13.81
N GLU A 135 21.36 -12.11 -14.76
CA GLU A 135 22.68 -11.48 -14.58
C GLU A 135 22.67 -10.02 -15.02
N GLY A 136 21.92 -9.72 -16.10
CA GLY A 136 21.88 -8.40 -16.71
C GLY A 136 21.09 -7.38 -15.90
N LEU A 137 21.66 -6.20 -15.70
CA LEU A 137 20.98 -5.10 -15.02
C LEU A 137 19.71 -4.67 -15.79
N ALA A 138 19.80 -4.51 -17.10
CA ALA A 138 18.66 -4.14 -17.96
C ALA A 138 17.52 -5.17 -17.86
N GLU A 139 17.85 -6.47 -17.92
CA GLU A 139 16.88 -7.56 -17.77
C GLU A 139 16.15 -7.53 -16.42
N ARG A 140 16.90 -7.27 -15.34
CA ARG A 140 16.33 -7.13 -13.99
C ARG A 140 15.37 -5.94 -13.89
N TYR A 141 15.74 -4.79 -14.47
CA TYR A 141 14.85 -3.63 -14.51
C TYR A 141 13.58 -3.91 -15.32
N ASP A 142 13.69 -4.49 -16.51
CA ASP A 142 12.54 -4.88 -17.33
C ASP A 142 11.64 -5.91 -16.61
N PHE A 143 12.21 -6.82 -15.84
CA PHE A 143 11.44 -7.75 -15.01
C PHE A 143 10.69 -7.01 -13.89
N LEU A 144 11.37 -6.13 -13.16
CA LEU A 144 10.75 -5.34 -12.09
C LEU A 144 9.65 -4.42 -12.64
N GLU A 145 9.86 -3.75 -13.77
CA GLU A 145 8.84 -2.90 -14.41
C GLU A 145 7.58 -3.69 -14.79
N ARG A 146 7.74 -4.92 -15.29
CA ARG A 146 6.62 -5.83 -15.54
C ARG A 146 5.89 -6.20 -14.24
N LYS A 147 6.61 -6.47 -13.15
CA LYS A 147 5.99 -6.73 -11.83
C LYS A 147 5.25 -5.52 -11.29
N LEU A 148 5.82 -4.33 -11.43
CA LEU A 148 5.19 -3.09 -10.99
C LEU A 148 3.92 -2.80 -11.79
N THR A 149 3.96 -2.99 -13.11
CA THR A 149 2.77 -2.91 -13.99
C THR A 149 1.69 -3.88 -13.54
N GLY A 150 2.05 -5.15 -13.27
CA GLY A 150 1.12 -6.14 -12.74
C GLY A 150 0.54 -5.75 -11.38
N ASN A 151 1.33 -5.11 -10.51
CA ASN A 151 0.84 -4.63 -9.21
C ASN A 151 -0.11 -3.45 -9.34
N ILE A 152 0.11 -2.54 -10.29
CA ILE A 152 -0.81 -1.44 -10.62
C ILE A 152 -2.14 -2.01 -11.14
N LEU A 153 -2.09 -3.03 -12.00
CA LEU A 153 -3.29 -3.73 -12.49
C LEU A 153 -4.05 -4.42 -11.35
N SER A 154 -3.35 -5.08 -10.42
CA SER A 154 -3.98 -5.68 -9.24
C SER A 154 -4.67 -4.63 -8.35
N PHE A 155 -4.06 -3.45 -8.18
CA PHE A 155 -4.70 -2.32 -7.50
C PHE A 155 -5.97 -1.88 -8.23
N ALA A 156 -5.89 -1.62 -9.54
CA ALA A 156 -7.01 -1.14 -10.33
C ALA A 156 -8.20 -2.12 -10.29
N LYS A 157 -7.93 -3.41 -10.51
CA LYS A 157 -8.95 -4.47 -10.36
C LYS A 157 -9.55 -4.47 -8.95
N GLY A 158 -8.73 -4.27 -7.93
CA GLY A 158 -9.12 -4.15 -6.54
C GLY A 158 -10.15 -3.07 -6.25
N VAL A 159 -10.05 -1.93 -6.94
CA VAL A 159 -10.97 -0.80 -6.81
C VAL A 159 -12.03 -0.76 -7.92
N GLY A 160 -12.20 -1.87 -8.64
CA GLY A 160 -13.22 -2.00 -9.70
C GLY A 160 -12.94 -1.18 -10.96
N ILE A 161 -11.66 -0.95 -11.29
CA ILE A 161 -11.22 -0.26 -12.49
C ILE A 161 -10.56 -1.27 -13.44
N HIS A 162 -10.93 -1.17 -14.72
CA HIS A 162 -10.29 -1.86 -15.83
C HIS A 162 -9.69 -0.79 -16.74
N PHE A 163 -8.45 -1.01 -17.17
CA PHE A 163 -7.79 -0.13 -18.13
C PHE A 163 -7.84 -0.79 -19.51
N ASP A 164 -8.33 -0.06 -20.50
CA ASP A 164 -8.33 -0.50 -21.89
C ASP A 164 -7.06 -0.01 -22.61
N GLU A 165 -6.45 1.06 -22.10
CA GLU A 165 -5.25 1.67 -22.64
C GLU A 165 -3.97 1.02 -22.10
N ARG A 166 -2.89 1.12 -22.89
CA ARG A 166 -1.58 0.59 -22.51
C ARG A 166 -0.99 1.34 -21.31
N ILE A 167 -0.71 0.61 -20.25
CA ILE A 167 0.09 1.12 -19.12
C ILE A 167 1.56 1.17 -19.53
N THR A 168 2.19 2.30 -19.24
CA THR A 168 3.64 2.46 -19.26
C THR A 168 4.13 2.56 -17.82
N CYS A 169 5.22 1.86 -17.51
CA CYS A 169 5.85 1.91 -16.20
C CYS A 169 7.36 1.78 -16.40
N LYS A 170 8.12 2.78 -15.93
CA LYS A 170 9.57 2.82 -16.04
C LYS A 170 10.21 3.15 -14.71
N ILE A 171 11.14 2.32 -14.26
CA ILE A 171 11.91 2.60 -13.04
C ILE A 171 13.01 3.58 -13.44
N LEU A 172 13.06 4.72 -12.74
CA LEU A 172 14.06 5.76 -12.95
C LEU A 172 15.29 5.51 -12.10
N GLU A 173 15.09 4.94 -10.91
CA GLU A 173 16.13 4.72 -9.91
C GLU A 173 15.66 3.64 -8.93
N ALA A 174 16.59 2.80 -8.47
CA ALA A 174 16.38 1.83 -7.41
C ALA A 174 17.52 1.91 -6.40
N GLU A 175 17.19 1.91 -5.11
CA GLU A 175 18.18 1.72 -4.05
C GLU A 175 18.66 0.26 -4.03
N GLU A 176 19.80 0.01 -3.35
CA GLU A 176 20.27 -1.36 -3.15
C GLU A 176 19.20 -2.17 -2.40
N PRO A 177 18.72 -3.29 -2.97
CA PRO A 177 17.67 -4.07 -2.36
C PRO A 177 18.12 -4.73 -1.06
N TYR A 178 17.24 -4.73 -0.06
CA TYR A 178 17.51 -5.26 1.27
C TYR A 178 16.54 -6.38 1.64
N TRP A 179 16.88 -7.14 2.67
CA TRP A 179 16.07 -8.25 3.15
C TRP A 179 15.19 -7.83 4.33
N ILE A 180 13.94 -8.28 4.31
CA ILE A 180 13.04 -8.18 5.47
C ILE A 180 12.45 -9.54 5.81
N LEU A 181 12.04 -9.72 7.06
CA LEU A 181 11.16 -10.81 7.46
C LEU A 181 9.71 -10.36 7.29
N TYR A 182 8.96 -11.04 6.41
CA TYR A 182 7.53 -10.80 6.22
C TYR A 182 6.77 -12.11 6.42
N LYS A 183 5.93 -12.17 7.46
CA LYS A 183 5.19 -13.39 7.87
C LYS A 183 6.09 -14.63 7.98
N GLY A 184 7.23 -14.49 8.65
CA GLY A 184 8.18 -15.59 8.86
C GLY A 184 9.06 -15.95 7.64
N VAL A 185 8.85 -15.31 6.49
CA VAL A 185 9.62 -15.59 5.27
C VAL A 185 10.51 -14.41 4.94
N ARG A 186 11.80 -14.67 4.66
CA ARG A 186 12.75 -13.65 4.20
C ARG A 186 12.43 -13.26 2.76
N MET A 187 12.19 -11.98 2.51
CA MET A 187 11.86 -11.47 1.17
C MET A 187 12.75 -10.30 0.78
N LYS A 188 13.19 -10.30 -0.48
CA LYS A 188 13.97 -9.21 -1.06
C LYS A 188 13.04 -8.03 -1.33
N THR A 189 13.44 -6.86 -0.84
CA THR A 189 12.63 -5.64 -0.76
C THR A 189 13.32 -4.51 -1.50
N PHE A 190 12.52 -3.69 -2.16
CA PHE A 190 13.01 -2.62 -3.03
C PHE A 190 12.42 -1.27 -2.61
N ASN A 191 13.23 -0.24 -2.70
CA ASN A 191 12.77 1.15 -2.75
C ASN A 191 13.10 1.67 -4.15
N VAL A 192 12.09 2.16 -4.86
CA VAL A 192 12.27 2.60 -6.26
C VAL A 192 11.59 3.93 -6.52
N ARG A 193 12.18 4.74 -7.41
CA ARG A 193 11.52 5.88 -8.03
C ARG A 193 11.14 5.48 -9.45
N PHE A 194 9.87 5.64 -9.80
CA PHE A 194 9.35 5.18 -11.08
C PHE A 194 8.40 6.20 -11.69
N LYS A 195 8.22 6.09 -13.01
CA LYS A 195 7.27 6.88 -13.79
C LYS A 195 6.20 5.95 -14.38
N THR A 196 4.94 6.35 -14.31
CA THR A 196 3.84 5.64 -14.98
C THR A 196 2.81 6.61 -15.53
N ASN A 197 2.12 6.23 -16.59
CA ASN A 197 0.99 6.98 -17.13
C ASN A 197 -0.33 6.76 -16.37
N VAL A 198 -0.30 6.10 -15.21
CA VAL A 198 -1.45 5.93 -14.33
C VAL A 198 -1.41 6.94 -13.18
N SER A 199 -2.51 7.63 -12.94
CA SER A 199 -2.67 8.44 -11.71
C SER A 199 -2.95 7.52 -10.52
N LEU A 200 -2.05 7.51 -9.53
CA LEU A 200 -2.13 6.68 -8.34
C LEU A 200 -2.37 7.57 -7.11
N PRO A 201 -3.34 7.23 -6.23
CA PRO A 201 -3.55 7.98 -5.00
C PRO A 201 -2.35 7.86 -4.06
N GLU A 202 -2.15 8.90 -3.25
CA GLU A 202 -1.12 8.91 -2.20
C GLU A 202 -1.30 7.76 -1.21
N HIS A 203 -0.18 7.23 -0.72
CA HIS A 203 -0.08 6.28 0.40
C HIS A 203 -0.74 4.91 0.22
N ILE A 204 -1.26 4.58 -0.97
CA ILE A 204 -1.70 3.23 -1.26
C ILE A 204 -0.50 2.27 -1.32
N GLY A 205 -0.74 0.99 -1.03
CA GLY A 205 0.25 -0.07 -1.16
C GLY A 205 0.23 -0.75 -2.53
N LEU A 206 1.37 -1.10 -3.10
CA LEU A 206 1.51 -1.99 -4.26
C LEU A 206 2.32 -3.24 -3.91
N GLY A 207 2.02 -4.35 -4.58
CA GLY A 207 2.71 -5.61 -4.39
C GLY A 207 2.33 -6.35 -3.11
N LYS A 208 3.18 -7.30 -2.70
CA LYS A 208 2.90 -8.14 -1.52
C LYS A 208 2.99 -7.29 -0.24
N GLY A 209 2.08 -7.52 0.69
CA GLY A 209 2.04 -6.79 1.96
C GLY A 209 1.44 -5.39 1.88
N ALA A 210 0.73 -5.04 0.80
CA ALA A 210 0.06 -3.75 0.66
C ALA A 210 -0.85 -3.38 1.84
N SER A 211 -1.45 -4.36 2.53
CA SER A 211 -2.27 -4.15 3.73
C SER A 211 -1.48 -3.76 4.98
N LEU A 212 -0.16 -3.96 5.00
CA LEU A 212 0.72 -3.87 6.16
C LEU A 212 1.97 -3.03 5.86
N GLY A 213 1.78 -1.80 5.36
CA GLY A 213 2.87 -0.85 5.23
C GLY A 213 3.98 -1.19 4.21
N HIS A 214 3.73 -2.11 3.28
CA HIS A 214 4.64 -2.41 2.17
C HIS A 214 4.16 -1.77 0.86
N GLY A 215 5.13 -1.47 -0.01
CA GLY A 215 4.93 -0.85 -1.31
C GLY A 215 4.18 0.48 -1.26
N ILE A 216 4.49 1.35 -0.30
CA ILE A 216 3.76 2.61 -0.10
C ILE A 216 4.18 3.62 -1.18
N ILE A 217 3.20 4.16 -1.89
CA ILE A 217 3.40 5.21 -2.90
C ILE A 217 3.44 6.60 -2.26
N HIS A 218 4.36 7.43 -2.76
CA HIS A 218 4.39 8.86 -2.56
C HIS A 218 4.54 9.57 -3.91
N SER A 219 3.71 10.57 -4.23
CA SER A 219 3.95 11.36 -5.44
C SER A 219 5.17 12.25 -5.26
N VAL A 220 5.96 12.36 -6.32
CA VAL A 220 7.04 13.35 -6.39
C VAL A 220 6.44 14.57 -7.05
N LYS A 221 6.13 15.60 -6.25
CA LYS A 221 5.81 16.92 -6.83
C LYS A 221 7.08 17.42 -7.53
N LYS A 222 6.94 17.94 -8.77
CA LYS A 222 7.99 18.80 -9.32
C LYS A 222 8.17 19.95 -8.32
N SER A 223 9.37 20.11 -7.76
CA SER A 223 9.76 21.39 -7.19
C SER A 223 9.63 22.42 -8.32
N LEU A 224 8.82 23.46 -8.08
CA LEU A 224 8.87 24.67 -8.90
C LEU A 224 10.08 25.47 -8.40
N ASP A 225 11.28 25.07 -8.78
CA ASP A 225 12.57 25.76 -8.58
C ASP A 225 13.56 25.08 -9.55
N ASN A 226 14.38 25.68 -10.40
CA ASN A 226 14.69 27.06 -10.78
C ASN A 226 15.28 26.93 -12.21
N ASP A 227 14.57 27.34 -13.25
CA ASP A 227 15.20 27.76 -14.51
C ASP A 227 15.22 29.28 -14.47
N GLY A 228 16.31 29.82 -13.91
CA GLY A 228 16.73 31.21 -14.06
C GLY A 228 17.91 31.27 -15.00
#